data_AF-A0A822GW99-F1
#
_entry.id   AF-A0A822GW99-F1
#
_cell.length_a   1.000
_cell.length_b   1.000
_cell.length_c   1.000
_cell.angle_alpha   90.00
_cell.angle_beta   90.00
_cell.angle_gamma   90.00
#
_symmetry.space_group_name_H-M   'P 1'
#
loop_
_entity.id
_entity.type
_entity.pdbx_description
1 polymer ?
#
loop_
_entity_poly.entity_id
_entity_poly.type
_entity_poly.pdbx_seq_one_letter_code
_entity_poly.pdbx_strand_id
1 'polypeptide(L)' 'MIRRFDFSDPQEGKGPSYRYAAVLKSHIRRYLNEGHDVSTTAQFVAACTSYDGVKNVHAF' A
#
# COMPACT_ATOMS: atom_id res chain seq x y z
N MET A 1 21.70 -14.06 24.37
CA MET A 1 20.44 -13.52 24.95
C MET A 1 20.13 -12.21 24.26
N ILE A 2 19.29 -12.23 23.24
CA ILE A 2 18.95 -11.03 22.45
C ILE A 2 17.82 -10.32 23.19
N ARG A 3 18.10 -9.12 23.71
CA ARG A 3 17.11 -8.23 24.30
C ARG A 3 16.28 -7.67 23.15
N ARG A 4 14.95 -7.72 23.28
CA ARG A 4 13.97 -7.20 22.32
C ARG A 4 14.50 -5.92 21.66
N PHE A 5 14.71 -6.01 20.35
CA PHE A 5 14.90 -4.85 19.51
C PHE A 5 13.47 -4.39 19.18
N ASP A 6 12.96 -3.41 19.94
CA ASP A 6 11.73 -2.73 19.54
C ASP A 6 12.03 -2.02 18.22
N PHE A 7 11.60 -2.64 17.13
CA PHE A 7 11.44 -1.92 15.89
C PHE A 7 10.34 -0.90 16.17
N SER A 8 10.69 0.37 16.39
CA SER A 8 9.74 1.45 16.22
C SER A 8 9.16 1.26 14.83
N ASP A 9 7.91 0.86 14.75
CA ASP A 9 7.21 0.87 13.47
C ASP A 9 7.19 2.35 13.06
N PRO A 10 7.86 2.77 11.96
CA PRO A 10 7.86 4.17 11.55
C PRO A 10 6.45 4.69 11.21
N GLN A 11 5.43 3.81 11.23
CA GLN A 11 4.01 4.11 11.11
C GLN A 11 3.30 4.35 12.46
N GLU A 12 3.95 4.12 13.61
CA GLU A 12 3.33 4.14 14.94
C GLU A 12 2.80 5.54 15.32
N GLY A 13 3.48 6.61 14.86
CA GLY A 13 3.06 8.00 15.05
C GLY A 13 2.12 8.56 13.98
N LYS A 14 1.74 7.78 12.97
CA LYS A 14 0.88 8.23 11.87
C LYS A 14 -0.48 7.57 12.00
N GLY A 15 -1.53 8.39 12.08
CA GLY A 15 -2.90 7.92 12.30
C GLY A 15 -3.38 6.90 11.25
N PRO A 16 -4.48 6.19 11.51
CA PRO A 16 -4.98 5.08 10.69
C PRO A 16 -5.17 5.44 9.19
N SER A 17 -5.52 6.69 8.87
CA SER A 17 -5.59 7.19 7.48
C SER A 17 -4.24 7.10 6.75
N TYR A 18 -3.13 7.40 7.43
CA TYR A 18 -1.79 7.34 6.85
C TYR A 18 -1.33 5.90 6.60
N ARG A 19 -1.77 4.96 7.45
CA ARG A 19 -1.49 3.53 7.28
C ARG A 19 -2.14 3.00 6.00
N TYR A 20 -3.38 3.39 5.74
CA TYR A 20 -4.09 3.02 4.51
C TYR A 20 -3.41 3.59 3.25
N ALA A 21 -3.00 4.86 3.28
CA ALA A 21 -2.27 5.48 2.18
C ALA A 21 -0.87 4.88 1.95
N ALA A 22 -0.17 4.47 3.02
CA ALA A 22 1.12 3.81 2.92
C ALA A 22 1.01 2.43 2.25
N VAL A 23 -0.02 1.66 2.60
CA VAL A 23 -0.32 0.37 1.97
C VAL A 23 -0.71 0.55 0.50
N LEU A 24 -1.55 1.52 0.17
CA LEU A 24 -1.85 1.86 -1.23
C LEU A 24 -0.59 2.20 -2.03
N LYS A 25 0.28 3.05 -1.47
CA LYS A 25 1.52 3.48 -2.13
C LYS A 25 2.49 2.30 -2.36
N SER A 26 2.55 1.33 -1.43
CA SER A 26 3.39 0.15 -1.61
C SER A 26 2.86 -0.79 -2.69
N HIS A 27 1.54 -1.02 -2.73
CA HIS A 27 0.91 -1.83 -3.77
C HIS A 27 1.10 -1.22 -5.17
N ILE A 28 0.81 0.08 -5.33
CA ILE A 28 1.00 0.80 -6.59
C ILE A 28 2.46 0.72 -7.06
N ARG A 29 3.41 0.93 -6.13
CA ARG A 29 4.84 0.88 -6.46
C ARG A 29 5.28 -0.52 -6.89
N ARG A 30 4.76 -1.57 -6.24
CA ARG A 30 5.03 -2.95 -6.65
C ARG A 30 4.47 -3.23 -8.04
N TYR A 31 3.23 -2.86 -8.29
CA TYR A 31 2.56 -3.03 -9.58
C TYR A 31 3.35 -2.34 -10.73
N LEU A 32 3.83 -1.11 -10.48
CA LEU A 32 4.72 -0.40 -11.41
C LEU A 32 6.05 -1.12 -11.65
N ASN A 33 6.68 -1.66 -10.60
CA ASN A 33 7.94 -2.39 -10.73
C ASN A 33 7.82 -3.71 -11.50
N GLU A 34 6.63 -4.30 -11.54
CA GLU A 34 6.33 -5.51 -12.32
C GLU A 34 6.07 -5.19 -13.81
N GLY A 35 6.20 -3.91 -14.22
CA GLY A 35 6.07 -3.47 -15.61
C GLY A 35 4.64 -3.07 -16.00
N HIS A 36 3.73 -2.96 -15.02
CA HIS A 36 2.38 -2.47 -15.27
C HIS A 36 2.33 -0.93 -15.20
N ASP A 37 1.35 -0.36 -15.88
CA ASP A 37 1.05 1.08 -15.87
C ASP A 37 -0.16 1.37 -14.97
N VAL A 38 -0.21 2.57 -14.37
CA VAL A 38 -1.30 3.07 -13.51
C VAL A 38 -1.86 4.41 -13.98
N SER A 39 -1.60 4.79 -15.23
CA SER A 39 -1.98 6.06 -15.84
C SER A 39 -3.50 6.26 -15.99
N THR A 40 -4.28 5.17 -15.91
CA THR A 40 -5.76 5.23 -15.99
C THR A 40 -6.42 4.87 -14.67
N THR A 41 -7.62 5.38 -14.43
CA THR A 41 -8.41 5.06 -13.23
C THR A 41 -8.64 3.55 -13.06
N ALA A 42 -8.89 2.83 -14.16
CA ALA A 42 -9.06 1.38 -14.13
C ALA A 42 -7.79 0.65 -13.71
N GLN A 43 -6.63 1.05 -14.23
CA GLN A 43 -5.34 0.48 -13.84
C GLN A 43 -4.98 0.83 -12.41
N PHE A 44 -5.31 2.03 -11.94
CA PHE A 44 -5.10 2.43 -10.55
C PHE A 44 -5.91 1.55 -9.59
N VAL A 45 -7.19 1.32 -9.89
CA VAL A 45 -8.02 0.40 -9.09
C VAL A 45 -7.46 -1.02 -9.14
N ALA A 46 -7.06 -1.51 -10.31
CA ALA A 46 -6.42 -2.84 -10.45
C ALA A 46 -5.13 -2.96 -9.63
N ALA A 47 -4.29 -1.91 -9.63
CA ALA A 47 -3.09 -1.86 -8.81
C ALA A 47 -3.41 -1.88 -7.31
N CYS A 48 -4.47 -1.20 -6.89
CA CYS A 48 -4.88 -1.15 -5.48
C CYS A 48 -5.51 -2.44 -4.97
N THR A 49 -6.19 -3.22 -5.83
CA THR A 49 -6.80 -4.51 -5.47
C THR A 49 -5.88 -5.71 -5.72
N SER A 50 -4.73 -5.50 -6.37
CA SER A 50 -3.71 -6.52 -6.61
C SER A 50 -3.09 -7.07 -5.31
N TYR A 51 -2.66 -8.33 -5.33
CA TYR A 51 -2.01 -9.05 -4.20
C TYR A 51 -2.84 -9.10 -2.91
N ASP A 52 -4.11 -9.52 -2.99
CA ASP A 52 -5.08 -9.55 -1.86
C ASP A 52 -5.30 -8.17 -1.22
N GLY A 53 -5.17 -7.12 -2.03
CA GLY A 53 -5.01 -5.73 -1.63
C GLY A 53 -6.15 -5.11 -0.84
N VAL A 54 -6.25 -3.80 -0.98
CA VAL A 54 -7.01 -2.98 -0.04
C VAL A 54 -8.51 -3.07 -0.37
N LYS A 55 -9.30 -3.67 0.53
CA LYS A 55 -10.76 -3.79 0.36
C LYS A 55 -11.42 -2.40 0.36
N ASN A 56 -12.40 -2.19 -0.54
CA ASN A 56 -13.19 -0.95 -0.73
C ASN A 56 -12.53 0.16 -1.58
N VAL A 57 -11.75 -0.18 -2.61
CA VAL A 57 -11.32 0.77 -3.64
C VAL A 57 -12.27 0.70 -4.83
N HIS A 58 -12.98 1.79 -5.12
CA HIS A 58 -13.93 1.90 -6.23
C HIS A 58 -13.58 3.09 -7.12
N ALA A 59 -13.62 2.92 -8.44
CA ALA A 59 -13.64 4.03 -9.39
C ALA A 59 -15.05 4.62 -9.43
N PHE A 60 -15.14 5.95 -9.49
CA PHE A 60 -16.38 6.69 -9.75
C PHE A 60 -16.55 6.92 -11.25
#